data_AF-F2S295-F1
#
_entry.id   AF-F2S295-F1
#
_cell.length_a   1.000
_cell.length_b   1.000
_cell.length_c   1.000
_cell.angle_alpha   90.00
_cell.angle_beta   90.00
_cell.angle_gamma   90.00
#
_symmetry.space_group_name_H-M   'P 1'
#
loop_
_entity.id
_entity.type
_entity.pdbx_description
1 polymer ?
#
loop_
_entity_poly.entity_id
_entity_poly.type
_entity_poly.pdbx_seq_one_letter_code
_entity_poly.pdbx_strand_id
1 'polypeptide(L)'
;MKVKNQYIATFISVVALLAPVILADSGWIDLIKEKCPHISAQCLDVADKAHQPGFNVVEATQAAKIMPICNPAYDECSRIILDDAEAFPPGSPKGNPVTCVLQLAPDHFKYFLDNDSADIPIPRNQNCPLRELHRVAHVDLGPLA
;
A
#
# COMPACT_ATOMS: atom_id res chain seq x y z
N MET A 1 -47.84 19.71 -15.03
CA MET A 1 -46.41 19.80 -15.40
C MET A 1 -45.56 19.97 -14.15
N LYS A 2 -44.93 18.90 -13.66
CA LYS A 2 -43.84 18.92 -12.66
C LYS A 2 -43.04 17.63 -12.81
N VAL A 3 -42.23 17.57 -13.86
CA VAL A 3 -41.24 16.52 -14.08
C VAL A 3 -39.94 17.24 -14.34
N LYS A 4 -39.09 17.33 -13.30
CA LYS A 4 -37.67 17.76 -13.34
C LYS A 4 -37.25 18.07 -11.90
N ASN A 5 -36.96 17.04 -11.11
CA ASN A 5 -36.06 17.21 -9.95
C ASN A 5 -35.57 15.92 -9.31
N GLN A 6 -36.14 14.76 -9.67
CA GLN A 6 -35.82 13.50 -8.98
C GLN A 6 -34.70 12.68 -9.64
N TYR A 7 -34.26 13.04 -10.84
CA TYR A 7 -33.21 12.32 -11.57
C TYR A 7 -31.79 12.88 -11.36
N ILE A 8 -31.66 14.08 -10.79
CA ILE A 8 -30.33 14.72 -10.60
C ILE A 8 -29.66 14.22 -9.32
N ALA A 9 -30.44 13.93 -8.27
CA ALA A 9 -29.89 13.47 -6.99
C ALA A 9 -29.26 12.07 -7.05
N THR A 10 -29.82 11.17 -7.87
CA THR A 10 -29.36 9.77 -7.95
C THR A 10 -28.03 9.61 -8.72
N PHE A 11 -27.71 10.54 -9.63
CA PHE A 11 -26.47 10.48 -10.42
C PHE A 11 -25.24 10.98 -9.65
N ILE A 12 -25.40 11.91 -8.69
CA ILE A 12 -24.28 12.47 -7.94
C ILE A 12 -23.73 11.47 -6.91
N SER A 13 -24.57 10.61 -6.32
CA SER A 13 -24.09 9.57 -5.39
C SER A 13 -23.27 8.47 -6.06
N VAL A 14 -23.50 8.16 -7.34
CA VAL A 14 -22.76 7.06 -8.01
C VAL A 14 -21.36 7.50 -8.46
N VAL A 15 -21.18 8.78 -8.81
CA VAL A 15 -19.86 9.31 -9.20
C VAL A 15 -18.94 9.44 -7.98
N ALA A 16 -19.47 9.74 -6.79
CA ALA A 16 -18.69 9.75 -5.55
C ALA A 16 -18.20 8.35 -5.12
N LEU A 17 -18.89 7.28 -5.54
CA LEU A 17 -18.52 5.89 -5.28
C LEU A 17 -17.52 5.31 -6.30
N LEU A 18 -17.33 5.99 -7.44
CA LEU A 18 -16.42 5.57 -8.53
C LEU A 18 -15.13 6.38 -8.59
N ALA A 19 -14.98 7.40 -7.73
CA ALA A 19 -13.77 8.20 -7.61
C ALA A 19 -12.50 7.47 -7.10
N PRO A 20 -12.52 6.28 -6.45
CA PRO A 20 -11.26 5.69 -5.96
C PRO A 20 -10.33 5.15 -7.06
N VAL A 21 -10.76 5.13 -8.34
CA VAL A 21 -9.95 4.51 -9.40
C VAL A 21 -8.86 5.45 -9.95
N ILE A 22 -8.87 6.75 -9.60
CA ILE A 22 -7.96 7.74 -10.22
C ILE A 22 -7.02 8.44 -9.22
N LEU A 23 -7.26 8.35 -7.91
CA LEU A 23 -6.57 9.19 -6.94
C LEU A 23 -5.81 8.35 -5.92
N ALA A 24 -4.53 8.12 -6.22
CA ALA A 24 -3.40 7.85 -5.30
C ALA A 24 -2.55 6.64 -5.73
N ASP A 25 -1.73 6.81 -6.77
CA ASP A 25 -0.67 5.82 -7.09
C ASP A 25 0.66 6.51 -7.43
N SER A 26 0.65 7.82 -7.75
CA SER A 26 1.88 8.57 -7.94
C SER A 26 2.61 8.85 -6.62
N GLY A 27 1.91 8.92 -5.49
CA GLY A 27 2.48 9.26 -4.18
C GLY A 27 3.43 8.18 -3.65
N TRP A 28 2.96 6.94 -3.58
CA TRP A 28 3.72 5.77 -3.11
C TRP A 28 5.11 5.63 -3.73
N ILE A 29 5.20 5.52 -5.06
CA ILE A 29 6.48 5.26 -5.72
C ILE A 29 7.42 6.46 -5.64
N ASP A 30 6.88 7.68 -5.73
CA ASP A 30 7.69 8.90 -5.62
C ASP A 30 8.24 9.07 -4.21
N LEU A 31 7.46 8.76 -3.16
CA LEU A 31 7.94 8.73 -1.78
C LEU A 31 9.10 7.74 -1.61
N ILE A 32 8.96 6.52 -2.11
CA ILE A 32 10.03 5.51 -1.99
C ILE A 32 11.29 5.99 -2.70
N LYS A 33 11.18 6.56 -3.91
CA LYS A 33 12.35 7.09 -4.63
C LYS A 33 13.00 8.27 -3.91
N GLU A 34 12.21 9.14 -3.28
CA GLU A 34 12.70 10.29 -2.53
C GLU A 34 13.43 9.84 -1.26
N LYS A 35 12.77 9.02 -0.43
CA LYS A 35 13.28 8.62 0.89
C LYS A 35 14.34 7.53 0.80
N CYS A 36 14.29 6.69 -0.24
CA CYS A 36 15.07 5.47 -0.34
C CYS A 36 15.71 5.33 -1.74
N PRO A 37 16.60 6.27 -2.14
CA PRO A 37 17.09 6.36 -3.51
C PRO A 37 17.95 5.16 -3.97
N HIS A 38 18.40 4.32 -3.04
CA HIS A 38 19.19 3.13 -3.32
C HIS A 38 18.34 1.87 -3.55
N ILE A 39 17.01 1.96 -3.46
CA ILE A 39 16.16 0.82 -3.74
C ILE A 39 16.30 0.39 -5.20
N SER A 40 16.39 -0.92 -5.44
CA SER A 40 16.56 -1.42 -6.81
C SER A 40 15.29 -1.24 -7.64
N ALA A 41 15.44 -1.06 -8.95
CA ALA A 41 14.31 -0.98 -9.88
C ALA A 41 13.39 -2.20 -9.82
N GLN A 42 13.95 -3.39 -9.56
CA GLN A 42 13.16 -4.62 -9.39
C GLN A 42 12.26 -4.55 -8.14
N CYS A 43 12.74 -3.96 -7.06
CA CYS A 43 11.95 -3.81 -5.84
C CYS A 43 10.90 -2.70 -5.97
N LEU A 44 11.19 -1.64 -6.73
CA LEU A 44 10.18 -0.65 -7.11
C LEU A 44 9.08 -1.28 -7.97
N ASP A 45 9.42 -2.11 -8.96
CA ASP A 45 8.46 -2.79 -9.82
C ASP A 45 7.52 -3.72 -9.03
N VAL A 46 8.05 -4.45 -8.04
CA VAL A 46 7.21 -5.27 -7.15
C VAL A 46 6.27 -4.40 -6.29
N ALA A 47 6.78 -3.31 -5.74
CA ALA A 47 6.01 -2.39 -4.91
C ALA A 47 4.90 -1.68 -5.72
N ASP A 48 5.20 -1.28 -6.95
CA ASP A 48 4.27 -0.64 -7.89
C ASP A 48 3.19 -1.61 -8.32
N LYS A 49 3.58 -2.77 -8.87
CA LYS A 49 2.62 -3.79 -9.35
C LYS A 49 1.62 -4.23 -8.29
N ALA A 50 2.04 -4.30 -7.03
CA ALA A 50 1.16 -4.71 -5.94
C ALA A 50 0.02 -3.70 -5.64
N HIS A 51 0.14 -2.45 -6.09
CA HIS A 51 -0.90 -1.42 -6.00
C HIS A 51 -1.77 -1.34 -7.25
N GLN A 52 -1.36 -1.98 -8.35
CA GLN A 52 -2.08 -1.88 -9.62
C GLN A 52 -3.42 -2.63 -9.60
N PRO A 53 -4.47 -2.08 -10.24
CA PRO A 53 -5.72 -2.79 -10.47
C PRO A 53 -5.50 -4.13 -11.18
N GLY A 54 -6.11 -5.19 -10.66
CA GLY A 54 -6.01 -6.54 -11.25
C GLY A 54 -4.84 -7.40 -10.74
N PHE A 55 -4.02 -6.87 -9.83
CA PHE A 55 -3.05 -7.67 -9.09
C PHE A 55 -3.76 -8.84 -8.38
N ASN A 56 -3.35 -10.05 -8.67
CA ASN A 56 -3.98 -11.29 -8.26
C ASN A 56 -2.97 -12.31 -7.72
N VAL A 57 -3.44 -13.52 -7.42
CA VAL A 57 -2.62 -14.58 -6.81
C VAL A 57 -1.43 -15.02 -7.69
N VAL A 58 -1.54 -14.91 -9.01
CA VAL A 58 -0.47 -15.27 -9.95
C VAL A 58 0.65 -14.24 -9.86
N GLU A 59 0.36 -12.94 -9.96
CA GLU A 59 1.40 -11.91 -9.80
C GLU A 59 1.96 -11.92 -8.37
N ALA A 60 1.12 -12.13 -7.35
CA ALA A 60 1.56 -12.27 -5.96
C ALA A 60 2.56 -13.43 -5.77
N THR A 61 2.35 -14.56 -6.45
CA THR A 61 3.27 -15.70 -6.41
C THR A 61 4.60 -15.37 -7.09
N GLN A 62 4.61 -14.52 -8.12
CA GLN A 62 5.84 -14.07 -8.77
C GLN A 62 6.58 -13.05 -7.90
N ALA A 63 5.87 -12.05 -7.37
CA ALA A 63 6.41 -11.07 -6.43
C ALA A 63 7.03 -11.76 -5.21
N ALA A 64 6.34 -12.75 -4.64
CA ALA A 64 6.80 -13.55 -3.49
C ALA A 64 8.16 -14.22 -3.70
N LYS A 65 8.55 -14.56 -4.93
CA LYS A 65 9.88 -15.12 -5.23
C LYS A 65 11.00 -14.08 -5.14
N ILE A 66 10.67 -12.83 -5.39
CA ILE A 66 11.60 -11.68 -5.39
C ILE A 66 11.67 -11.05 -4.00
N MET A 67 10.59 -11.11 -3.23
CA MET A 67 10.47 -10.55 -1.88
C MET A 67 11.69 -10.81 -0.97
N PRO A 68 12.29 -12.02 -0.88
CA PRO A 68 13.48 -12.23 -0.06
C PRO A 68 14.64 -11.28 -0.37
N ILE A 69 14.84 -10.94 -1.65
CA ILE A 69 15.89 -10.03 -2.12
C ILE A 69 15.54 -8.57 -1.78
N CYS A 70 14.26 -8.20 -1.92
CA CYS A 70 13.81 -6.83 -1.69
C CYS A 70 13.52 -6.47 -0.23
N ASN A 71 13.24 -7.47 0.60
CA ASN A 71 12.88 -7.30 2.00
C ASN A 71 13.84 -6.42 2.81
N PRO A 72 15.18 -6.56 2.71
CA PRO A 72 16.09 -5.68 3.44
C PRO A 72 15.93 -4.20 3.05
N ALA A 73 15.73 -3.92 1.76
CA ALA A 73 15.54 -2.56 1.26
C ALA A 73 14.19 -1.97 1.71
N TYR A 74 13.11 -2.76 1.70
CA TYR A 74 11.81 -2.30 2.22
C TYR A 74 11.84 -2.02 3.72
N ASP A 75 12.54 -2.85 4.49
CA ASP A 75 12.71 -2.70 5.94
C ASP A 75 13.52 -1.44 6.29
N GLU A 76 14.64 -1.25 5.59
CA GLU A 76 15.44 -0.03 5.69
C GLU A 76 14.62 1.21 5.33
N CYS A 77 13.88 1.15 4.21
CA CYS A 77 13.06 2.26 3.76
C CYS A 77 11.95 2.62 4.76
N SER A 78 11.32 1.62 5.37
CA SER A 78 10.27 1.84 6.37
C SER A 78 10.80 2.58 7.61
N ARG A 79 12.01 2.22 8.07
CA ARG A 79 12.69 2.91 9.17
C ARG A 79 13.03 4.36 8.83
N ILE A 80 13.46 4.63 7.60
CA ILE A 80 13.78 5.99 7.14
C ILE A 80 12.52 6.87 7.16
N ILE A 81 11.38 6.32 6.71
CA ILE A 81 10.11 7.09 6.64
C ILE A 81 9.57 7.40 8.04
N LEU A 82 9.56 6.42 8.96
CA LEU A 82 9.01 6.62 10.31
C LEU A 82 9.89 7.51 11.22
N ASP A 83 11.15 7.75 10.85
CA ASP A 83 12.19 8.32 11.73
C ASP A 83 12.28 7.57 13.09
N ASP A 84 11.91 6.28 13.09
CA ASP A 84 11.83 5.43 14.28
C ASP A 84 12.50 4.06 14.03
N ALA A 85 13.39 3.70 14.96
CA ALA A 85 14.19 2.48 14.93
C ALA A 85 13.40 1.20 15.28
N GLU A 86 12.15 1.31 15.75
CA GLU A 86 11.32 0.15 16.12
C GLU A 86 10.56 -0.52 14.95
N ALA A 87 10.66 0.02 13.72
CA ALA A 87 9.76 -0.29 12.60
C ALA A 87 9.60 -1.79 12.26
N PHE A 88 10.66 -2.59 12.30
CA PHE A 88 10.58 -4.05 12.26
C PHE A 88 12.00 -4.57 12.54
N PRO A 89 12.26 -5.36 13.59
CA PRO A 89 13.61 -5.84 13.82
C PRO A 89 14.00 -6.83 12.71
N PRO A 90 15.22 -6.69 12.14
CA PRO A 90 15.71 -7.61 11.12
C PRO A 90 15.67 -9.05 11.66
N GLY A 91 15.11 -9.97 10.86
CA GLY A 91 14.98 -11.39 11.23
C GLY A 91 13.65 -11.79 11.89
N SER A 92 12.70 -10.86 12.05
CA SER A 92 11.32 -11.20 12.47
C SER A 92 10.68 -12.24 11.52
N PRO A 93 9.87 -13.19 12.04
CA PRO A 93 9.21 -14.18 11.20
C PRO A 93 8.33 -13.46 10.19
N LYS A 94 8.77 -13.49 8.93
CA LYS A 94 8.05 -12.87 7.83
C LYS A 94 6.80 -13.70 7.61
N GLY A 95 5.63 -13.06 7.61
CA GLY A 95 4.41 -13.70 7.15
C GLY A 95 4.63 -14.35 5.77
N ASN A 96 3.80 -15.33 5.40
CA ASN A 96 3.90 -15.98 4.09
C ASN A 96 3.99 -14.90 2.98
N PRO A 97 5.06 -14.86 2.16
CA PRO A 97 5.27 -13.76 1.22
C PRO A 97 4.11 -13.56 0.25
N VAL A 98 3.46 -14.63 -0.22
CA VAL A 98 2.29 -14.54 -1.11
C VAL A 98 1.13 -13.87 -0.39
N THR A 99 0.79 -14.36 0.80
CA THR A 99 -0.25 -13.74 1.64
C THR A 99 0.08 -12.27 1.88
N CYS A 100 1.34 -11.96 2.13
CA CYS A 100 1.76 -10.61 2.47
C CYS A 100 1.53 -9.61 1.34
N VAL A 101 1.90 -9.95 0.10
CA VAL A 101 1.63 -9.06 -1.04
C VAL A 101 0.12 -8.98 -1.33
N LEU A 102 -0.63 -10.08 -1.15
CA LEU A 102 -2.09 -10.06 -1.30
C LEU A 102 -2.84 -9.22 -0.27
N GLN A 103 -2.23 -8.89 0.87
CA GLN A 103 -2.84 -8.03 1.89
C GLN A 103 -2.69 -6.53 1.59
N LEU A 104 -1.83 -6.13 0.64
CA LEU A 104 -1.61 -4.71 0.31
C LEU A 104 -2.89 -4.03 -0.18
N ALA A 105 -3.64 -4.64 -1.09
CA ALA A 105 -4.90 -4.06 -1.57
C ALA A 105 -5.96 -3.94 -0.46
N PRO A 106 -6.28 -5.01 0.33
CA PRO A 106 -7.15 -4.88 1.50
C PRO A 106 -6.71 -3.79 2.49
N ASP A 107 -5.40 -3.70 2.76
CA ASP A 107 -4.84 -2.67 3.64
C ASP A 107 -4.97 -1.27 3.03
N HIS A 108 -4.75 -1.11 1.73
CA HIS A 108 -4.85 0.18 1.05
C HIS A 108 -6.29 0.69 1.13
N PHE A 109 -7.29 -0.18 0.91
CA PHE A 109 -8.70 0.19 1.15
C PHE A 109 -8.99 0.54 2.61
N LYS A 110 -8.43 -0.22 3.56
CA LYS A 110 -8.58 0.06 4.99
C LYS A 110 -8.04 1.45 5.32
N TYR A 111 -6.80 1.77 4.93
CA TYR A 111 -6.14 3.05 5.22
C TYR A 111 -6.70 4.22 4.40
N PHE A 112 -7.28 3.96 3.23
CA PHE A 112 -7.99 4.99 2.47
C PHE A 112 -9.30 5.40 3.18
N LEU A 113 -10.05 4.43 3.72
CA LEU A 113 -11.32 4.67 4.40
C LEU A 113 -11.18 5.12 5.86
N ASP A 114 -10.10 4.69 6.52
CA ASP A 114 -9.78 4.98 7.92
C ASP A 114 -8.26 5.14 8.06
N ASN A 115 -7.75 6.32 7.71
CA ASN A 115 -6.31 6.57 7.62
C ASN A 115 -5.58 6.49 8.95
N ASP A 116 -6.21 6.94 10.04
CA ASP A 116 -5.65 6.84 11.40
C ASP A 116 -5.38 5.38 11.80
N SER A 117 -6.05 4.41 11.17
CA SER A 117 -5.76 2.99 11.39
C SER A 117 -4.39 2.54 10.85
N ALA A 118 -3.74 3.35 10.01
CA ALA A 118 -2.38 3.16 9.57
C ALA A 118 -1.38 3.38 10.71
N ASP A 119 -1.67 4.21 11.72
CA ASP A 119 -0.77 4.42 12.88
C ASP A 119 -0.64 3.19 13.78
N ILE A 120 -1.55 2.23 13.65
CA ILE A 120 -1.55 1.00 14.44
C ILE A 120 -0.61 -0.01 13.76
N PRO A 121 0.50 -0.44 14.40
CA PRO A 121 1.43 -1.39 13.79
C PRO A 121 0.77 -2.74 13.49
N ILE A 122 1.09 -3.33 12.34
CA ILE A 122 0.59 -4.65 11.98
C ILE A 122 1.29 -5.70 12.88
N PRO A 123 0.55 -6.65 13.48
CA PRO A 123 1.14 -7.70 14.30
C PRO A 123 2.29 -8.41 13.56
N ARG A 124 3.44 -8.58 14.22
CA ARG A 124 4.67 -9.11 13.60
C ARG A 124 4.47 -10.42 12.84
N ASN A 125 3.66 -11.34 13.36
CA ASN A 125 3.37 -12.63 12.72
C ASN A 125 2.45 -12.55 11.50
N GLN A 126 1.87 -11.38 11.21
CA GLN A 126 1.00 -11.09 10.06
C GLN A 126 1.64 -10.10 9.09
N ASN A 127 2.83 -9.59 9.40
CA ASN A 127 3.47 -8.52 8.67
C ASN A 127 4.68 -9.02 7.84
N CYS A 128 5.12 -8.20 6.91
CA CYS A 128 6.38 -8.33 6.21
C CYS A 128 6.85 -6.95 5.75
N PRO A 129 8.14 -6.81 5.37
CA PRO A 129 8.72 -5.51 5.04
C PRO A 129 7.96 -4.69 3.99
N LEU A 130 7.43 -5.29 2.92
CA LEU A 130 6.67 -4.53 1.91
C LEU A 130 5.32 -4.03 2.44
N ARG A 131 4.63 -4.86 3.23
CA ARG A 131 3.34 -4.51 3.84
C ARG A 131 3.50 -3.43 4.90
N GLU A 132 4.58 -3.49 5.68
CA GLU A 132 4.94 -2.43 6.60
C GLU A 132 5.30 -1.14 5.88
N LEU A 133 6.12 -1.22 4.81
CA LEU A 133 6.45 -0.06 3.99
C LEU A 133 5.19 0.63 3.46
N HIS A 134 4.22 -0.16 3.01
CA HIS A 134 2.92 0.35 2.56
C HIS A 134 2.13 1.05 3.68
N ARG A 135 2.05 0.44 4.87
CA ARG A 135 1.44 1.08 6.06
C ARG A 135 2.10 2.42 6.38
N VAL A 136 3.44 2.47 6.44
CA VAL A 136 4.14 3.71 6.83
C VAL A 136 4.03 4.80 5.77
N ALA A 137 3.91 4.43 4.49
CA ALA A 137 3.58 5.40 3.45
C ALA A 137 2.19 6.01 3.67
N HIS A 138 1.20 5.22 4.14
CA HIS A 138 -0.10 5.77 4.54
C HIS A 138 -0.06 6.63 5.80
N VAL A 139 0.93 6.45 6.69
CA VAL A 139 1.17 7.37 7.82
C VAL A 139 1.73 8.70 7.32
N ASP A 140 2.65 8.68 6.36
CA ASP A 140 3.32 9.88 5.83
C ASP A 140 2.46 10.66 4.82
N LEU A 141 1.87 9.98 3.84
CA LEU A 141 1.09 10.58 2.75
C LEU A 141 -0.42 10.62 3.02
N GLY A 142 -0.88 9.97 4.08
CA GLY A 142 -2.31 9.85 4.40
C GLY A 142 -3.07 8.94 3.42
N PRO A 143 -4.34 9.25 3.10
CA PRO A 143 -5.14 8.48 2.14
C PRO A 143 -4.59 8.48 0.71
N LEU A 144 -3.56 9.28 0.43
CA LEU A 144 -2.99 9.47 -0.91
C LEU A 144 -1.74 8.63 -1.18
N ALA A 145 -1.36 7.74 -0.25
CA ALA A 145 -0.25 6.82 -0.46
C ALA A 145 -0.57 5.85 -1.60
#